data_AF-A0A1Z9LSP8-F1
#
_entry.id   AF-A0A1Z9LSP8-F1
#
_cell.length_a   1.000
_cell.length_b   1.000
_cell.length_c   1.000
_cell.angle_alpha   90.00
_cell.angle_beta   90.00
_cell.angle_gamma   90.00
#
_symmetry.space_group_name_H-M   'P 1'
#
loop_
_entity.id
_entity.type
_entity.pdbx_description
1 polymer ?
#
loop_
_entity_poly.entity_id
_entity_poly.type
_entity_poly.pdbx_seq_one_letter_code
_entity_poly.pdbx_strand_id
1 'polypeptide(L)'
;MNLKIFFIWWNRQTFGTFLKTLFFGKFVGRDEFGNKYYSSKNNERWVIYSGNIEATKITSDWFLWMHHTIDKIPINNEKKYLWQKKHKENQTGSKDSYKPIKINKKNNLKKYETWK
;
A
#
# COMPACT_ATOMS: atom_id res chain seq x y z
N MET A 1 2.75 19.56 -17.36
CA MET A 1 3.16 19.76 -15.96
C MET A 1 1.96 20.35 -15.22
N ASN A 2 1.47 19.73 -14.14
CA ASN A 2 0.18 20.10 -13.54
C ASN A 2 0.38 21.23 -12.53
N LEU A 3 -0.19 22.41 -12.78
CA LEU A 3 -0.05 23.63 -11.95
C LEU A 3 -0.49 23.41 -10.49
N LYS A 4 -1.34 22.41 -10.24
CA LYS A 4 -1.82 22.04 -8.89
C LYS A 4 -0.69 21.64 -7.92
N ILE A 5 0.48 21.21 -8.41
CA ILE A 5 1.63 20.84 -7.56
C ILE A 5 2.16 22.03 -6.74
N PHE A 6 2.02 23.25 -7.27
CA PHE A 6 2.52 24.47 -6.64
C PHE A 6 1.59 25.00 -5.55
N PHE A 7 0.29 24.76 -5.68
CA PHE A 7 -0.74 25.39 -4.83
C PHE A 7 -1.45 24.42 -3.89
N ILE A 8 -1.23 23.11 -4.06
CA ILE A 8 -2.02 22.09 -3.39
C ILE A 8 -1.12 20.95 -2.89
N TRP A 9 -0.82 20.93 -1.59
CA TRP A 9 0.02 19.85 -1.02
C TRP A 9 -0.67 18.48 -1.05
N TRP A 10 -2.01 18.44 -1.11
CA TRP A 10 -2.79 17.20 -1.17
C TRP A 10 -2.88 16.58 -2.58
N ASN A 11 -2.26 17.20 -3.60
CA ASN A 11 -2.38 16.74 -4.99
C ASN A 11 -1.11 16.00 -5.46
N ARG A 12 -1.10 14.67 -5.24
CA ARG A 12 -0.05 13.71 -5.64
C ARG A 12 1.32 13.88 -4.98
N GLN A 13 2.01 14.99 -5.24
CA GLN A 13 3.35 15.26 -4.73
C GLN A 13 3.52 16.75 -4.47
N THR A 14 4.29 17.09 -3.44
CA THR A 14 4.63 18.48 -3.15
C THR A 14 5.70 18.98 -4.13
N PHE A 15 5.82 20.30 -4.26
CA PHE A 15 6.85 20.93 -5.08
C PHE A 15 8.27 20.53 -4.66
N GLY A 16 8.53 20.40 -3.35
CA GLY A 16 9.82 19.91 -2.85
C GLY A 16 10.13 18.49 -3.30
N THR A 17 9.16 17.58 -3.24
CA THR A 17 9.32 16.22 -3.76
C THR A 17 9.53 16.22 -5.27
N PHE A 18 8.87 17.11 -6.02
CA PHE A 18 9.10 17.27 -7.46
C PHE A 18 10.55 17.66 -7.78
N LEU A 19 11.08 18.69 -7.13
CA LEU A 19 12.47 19.11 -7.32
C LEU A 19 13.44 18.00 -6.92
N LYS A 20 13.21 17.36 -5.77
CA LYS A 20 14.03 16.22 -5.32
C LYS A 20 14.04 15.10 -6.38
N THR A 21 12.87 14.74 -6.92
CA THR A 21 12.78 13.72 -7.98
C THR A 21 13.48 14.12 -9.25
N LEU A 22 13.42 15.40 -9.63
CA LEU A 22 14.05 15.90 -10.85
C LEU A 22 15.58 15.85 -10.77
N PHE A 23 16.15 16.23 -9.63
CA PHE A 23 17.61 16.30 -9.46
C PHE A 23 18.24 14.97 -9.01
N PHE A 24 17.54 14.20 -8.16
CA PHE A 24 18.13 13.04 -7.47
C PHE A 24 17.39 11.72 -7.70
N GLY A 25 16.21 11.75 -8.33
CA GLY A 25 15.38 10.56 -8.49
C GLY A 25 15.79 9.70 -9.69
N LYS A 26 16.22 8.47 -9.43
CA LYS A 26 16.29 7.40 -10.43
C LYS A 26 14.97 6.62 -10.43
N PHE A 27 14.30 6.56 -11.57
CA PHE A 27 13.09 5.76 -11.71
C PHE A 27 13.42 4.27 -11.62
N VAL A 28 12.73 3.55 -10.73
CA VAL A 28 12.95 2.11 -10.49
C VAL A 28 11.85 1.28 -11.13
N GLY A 29 10.59 1.68 -10.93
CA GLY A 29 9.46 0.95 -11.49
C GLY A 29 8.12 1.52 -11.06
N ARG A 30 7.06 0.81 -11.43
CA ARG A 30 5.66 1.19 -11.21
C ARG A 30 4.87 -0.04 -10.74
N ASP A 31 3.93 0.16 -9.82
CA ASP A 31 3.02 -0.90 -9.39
C ASP A 31 1.74 -1.00 -10.25
N GLU A 32 0.91 -2.00 -9.94
CA GLU A 32 -0.38 -2.26 -10.60
C GLU A 32 -1.36 -1.07 -10.47
N PHE A 33 -1.28 -0.28 -9.39
CA PHE A 33 -2.12 0.91 -9.16
C PHE A 33 -1.55 2.20 -9.77
N GLY A 34 -0.35 2.10 -10.32
CA GLY A 34 0.36 3.15 -11.01
C GLY A 34 1.15 4.12 -10.16
N ASN A 35 1.39 3.79 -8.89
CA ASN A 35 2.37 4.49 -8.08
C ASN A 35 3.76 4.26 -8.66
N LYS A 36 4.57 5.31 -8.69
CA LYS A 36 5.92 5.29 -9.26
C LYS A 36 6.94 5.32 -8.14
N TYR A 37 7.93 4.44 -8.21
CA TYR A 37 8.95 4.28 -7.19
C TYR A 37 10.29 4.78 -7.70
N TYR A 38 10.98 5.52 -6.84
CA TYR A 38 12.24 6.18 -7.14
C TYR A 38 13.28 5.83 -6.08
N SER A 39 14.55 5.79 -6.49
CA SER A 39 15.69 5.68 -5.59
C SER A 39 16.73 6.78 -5.87
N SER A 40 17.49 7.17 -4.84
CA SER A 40 18.65 8.04 -4.95
C SER A 40 19.95 7.23 -5.00
N LYS A 41 21.04 7.86 -5.42
CA LYS A 41 22.41 7.32 -5.28
C LYS A 41 22.77 7.01 -3.82
N ASN A 42 22.20 7.75 -2.87
CA ASN A 42 22.39 7.55 -1.43
C ASN A 42 21.46 6.47 -0.85
N ASN A 43 20.89 5.61 -1.70
CA ASN A 43 19.93 4.55 -1.33
C ASN A 43 18.62 5.04 -0.70
N GLU A 44 18.32 6.34 -0.69
CA GLU A 44 16.99 6.82 -0.28
C GLU A 44 15.92 6.33 -1.27
N ARG A 45 14.80 5.79 -0.77
CA ARG A 45 13.69 5.28 -1.58
C ARG A 45 12.42 6.08 -1.27
N TRP A 46 11.64 6.43 -2.29
CA TRP A 46 10.35 7.08 -2.09
C TRP A 46 9.38 6.76 -3.23
N VAL A 47 8.10 7.06 -2.99
CA VAL A 47 6.99 6.78 -3.91
C VAL A 47 6.28 8.08 -4.30
N ILE A 48 5.83 8.14 -5.55
CA ILE A 48 4.91 9.14 -6.06
C ILE A 48 3.60 8.43 -6.39
N TYR A 49 2.55 8.76 -5.63
CA TYR A 49 1.23 8.14 -5.78
C TYR A 49 0.54 8.58 -7.08
N SER A 50 -0.19 7.66 -7.71
CA SER A 50 -0.94 7.95 -8.94
C SER A 50 -2.18 8.81 -8.69
N GLY A 51 -2.84 8.63 -7.53
CA GLY A 51 -4.07 9.31 -7.12
C GLY A 51 -3.95 9.95 -5.74
N ASN A 52 -4.97 9.79 -4.89
CA ASN A 52 -4.96 10.32 -3.52
C ASN A 52 -3.77 9.77 -2.74
N ILE A 53 -3.10 10.66 -2.02
CA ILE A 53 -1.90 10.36 -1.24
C ILE A 53 -2.31 9.57 0.00
N GLU A 54 -1.95 8.29 0.04
CA GLU A 54 -2.19 7.43 1.19
C GLU A 54 -1.10 6.37 1.29
N ALA A 55 -0.47 6.25 2.46
CA ALA A 55 0.64 5.32 2.68
C ALA A 55 0.27 3.85 2.43
N THR A 56 -0.97 3.46 2.70
CA THR A 56 -1.41 2.07 2.63
C THR A 56 -1.68 1.59 1.19
N LYS A 57 -1.57 2.46 0.19
CA LYS A 57 -1.73 2.12 -1.24
C LYS A 57 -0.55 1.39 -1.86
N ILE A 58 0.59 1.37 -1.17
CA ILE A 58 1.77 0.64 -1.62
C ILE A 58 1.48 -0.86 -1.52
N THR A 59 1.61 -1.58 -2.63
CA THR A 59 1.47 -3.05 -2.67
C THR A 59 2.51 -3.73 -1.79
N SER A 60 2.19 -4.91 -1.25
CA SER A 60 3.08 -5.68 -0.37
C SER A 60 4.52 -5.84 -0.89
N ASP A 61 4.71 -6.14 -2.18
CA ASP A 61 6.05 -6.36 -2.73
C ASP A 61 6.87 -5.05 -2.75
N TRP A 62 6.25 -3.97 -3.19
CA TRP A 62 6.86 -2.63 -3.18
C TRP A 62 7.06 -2.09 -1.77
N PHE A 63 6.24 -2.49 -0.81
CA PHE A 63 6.42 -2.13 0.60
C PHE A 63 7.72 -2.70 1.15
N LEU A 64 8.00 -3.98 0.90
CA LEU A 64 9.24 -4.63 1.34
C LEU A 64 10.47 -3.97 0.73
N TRP A 65 10.42 -3.64 -0.56
CA TRP A 65 11.50 -2.91 -1.22
C TRP A 65 11.66 -1.48 -0.66
N MET A 66 10.57 -0.75 -0.48
CA MET A 66 10.65 0.66 -0.04
C MET A 66 11.16 0.79 1.40
N HIS A 67 10.84 -0.19 2.27
CA HIS A 67 11.29 -0.26 3.66
C HIS A 67 12.61 -1.01 3.85
N HIS A 68 13.41 -1.19 2.79
CA HIS A 68 14.73 -1.85 2.88
C HIS A 68 14.70 -3.26 3.48
N THR A 69 13.55 -3.93 3.45
CA THR A 69 13.45 -5.32 3.91
C THR A 69 14.06 -6.28 2.89
N ILE A 70 13.95 -5.93 1.60
CA ILE A 70 14.49 -6.71 0.49
C ILE A 70 15.10 -5.73 -0.54
N ASP A 71 16.23 -6.09 -1.13
CA ASP A 71 16.88 -5.28 -2.18
C ASP A 71 16.39 -5.60 -3.60
N LYS A 72 15.78 -6.77 -3.77
CA LYS A 72 15.15 -7.18 -5.02
C LYS A 72 14.00 -6.24 -5.37
N ILE A 73 14.04 -5.69 -6.58
CA ILE A 73 12.96 -4.89 -7.15
C ILE A 73 11.79 -5.83 -7.50
N PRO A 74 10.54 -5.51 -7.13
CA PRO A 74 9.38 -6.32 -7.47
C PRO A 74 9.24 -6.50 -8.99
N ILE A 75 9.04 -7.75 -9.43
CA ILE A 75 8.87 -8.09 -10.85
C ILE A 75 7.39 -8.41 -11.08
N ASN A 76 6.79 -7.82 -12.12
CA ASN A 76 5.34 -7.93 -12.40
C ASN A 76 4.85 -9.36 -12.71
N ASN A 77 5.76 -10.31 -12.97
CA ASN A 77 5.47 -11.68 -13.42
C ASN A 77 5.72 -12.75 -12.35
N GLU A 78 5.81 -12.38 -11.07
CA GLU A 78 5.94 -13.39 -10.02
C GLU A 78 4.65 -14.23 -9.89
N LYS A 79 4.80 -15.56 -9.81
CA LYS A 79 3.68 -16.49 -9.68
C LYS A 79 3.00 -16.26 -8.33
N LYS A 80 1.78 -15.70 -8.36
CA LYS A 80 0.93 -15.55 -7.17
C LYS A 80 0.22 -16.87 -6.85
N TYR A 81 0.01 -17.14 -5.57
CA TYR A 81 -0.73 -18.33 -5.12
C TYR A 81 -2.25 -18.15 -5.27
N LEU A 82 -2.99 -19.24 -5.41
CA LEU A 82 -4.46 -19.21 -5.57
C LEU A 82 -5.18 -18.54 -4.39
N TRP A 83 -4.64 -18.66 -3.19
CA TRP A 83 -5.20 -18.07 -1.97
C TRP A 83 -4.76 -16.61 -1.75
N GLN A 84 -3.81 -16.10 -2.54
CA GLN A 84 -3.23 -14.77 -2.36
C GLN A 84 -4.20 -13.69 -2.83
N LYS A 85 -4.62 -12.83 -1.91
CA LYS A 85 -5.51 -11.72 -2.22
C LYS A 85 -4.74 -10.58 -2.91
N LYS A 86 -5.45 -9.84 -3.78
CA LYS A 86 -4.95 -8.57 -4.31
C LYS A 86 -4.84 -7.56 -3.18
N HIS A 87 -3.86 -6.68 -3.28
CA HIS A 87 -3.66 -5.58 -2.34
C HIS A 87 -4.90 -4.68 -2.31
N LYS A 88 -5.31 -4.26 -1.10
CA LYS A 88 -6.36 -3.26 -0.88
C LYS A 88 -5.81 -2.25 0.13
N GLU A 89 -6.00 -0.96 -0.16
CA GLU A 89 -5.67 0.13 0.77
C GLU A 89 -6.49 0.03 2.07
N ASN A 90 -6.06 0.75 3.10
CA ASN A 90 -6.75 0.76 4.39
C ASN A 90 -8.12 1.44 4.29
N GLN A 91 -9.16 0.69 4.60
CA GLN A 91 -10.55 1.15 4.53
C GLN A 91 -11.07 1.70 5.87
N THR A 92 -10.20 1.96 6.84
CA THR A 92 -10.61 2.52 8.15
C THR A 92 -11.34 3.86 7.95
N GLY A 93 -12.48 4.04 8.61
CA GLY A 93 -13.31 5.24 8.47
C GLY A 93 -14.15 5.32 7.19
N SER A 94 -14.05 4.34 6.30
CA SER A 94 -14.88 4.24 5.09
C SER A 94 -16.13 3.36 5.33
N LYS A 95 -17.07 3.39 4.36
CA LYS A 95 -18.24 2.49 4.34
C LYS A 95 -17.83 1.01 4.29
N ASP A 96 -16.68 0.71 3.70
CA ASP A 96 -16.12 -0.64 3.53
C ASP A 96 -15.19 -1.05 4.69
N SER A 97 -15.18 -0.28 5.79
CA SER A 97 -14.39 -0.60 6.98
C SER A 97 -14.73 -1.99 7.51
N TYR A 98 -13.69 -2.74 7.89
CA TYR A 98 -13.86 -4.06 8.48
C TYR A 98 -14.59 -3.95 9.83
N LYS A 99 -15.70 -4.69 9.95
CA LYS A 99 -16.46 -4.82 11.20
C LYS A 99 -16.33 -6.25 11.71
N PRO A 100 -15.83 -6.46 12.93
CA PRO A 100 -15.69 -7.80 13.46
C PRO A 100 -17.07 -8.42 13.66
N ILE A 101 -17.29 -9.56 13.03
CA ILE A 101 -18.48 -10.37 13.27
C ILE A 101 -18.12 -11.36 14.37
N LYS A 102 -18.85 -11.34 15.48
CA LYS A 102 -18.77 -12.43 16.45
C LYS A 102 -19.33 -13.68 15.77
N ILE A 103 -18.48 -14.67 15.53
CA ILE A 103 -18.91 -15.99 15.07
C ILE A 103 -19.65 -16.63 16.24
N ASN A 104 -20.96 -16.50 16.26
CA ASN A 104 -21.78 -17.13 17.27
C ASN A 104 -21.95 -18.59 16.87
N LYS A 105 -21.32 -19.52 17.61
CA LYS A 105 -21.65 -20.94 17.49
C LYS A 105 -23.11 -21.07 17.96
N LYS A 106 -24.06 -21.23 17.02
CA LYS A 106 -25.49 -21.46 17.33
C LYS A 106 -25.68 -22.57 18.36
N ASN A 107 -24.74 -23.53 18.39
CA ASN A 107 -24.67 -24.51 19.43
C ASN A 107 -23.87 -23.92 20.59
N ASN A 108 -24.58 -23.40 21.60
CA ASN A 108 -24.09 -23.45 22.98
C ASN A 108 -23.93 -24.94 23.35
N LEU A 109 -22.88 -25.58 22.82
CA LEU A 109 -22.43 -26.89 23.27
C LEU A 109 -22.02 -26.69 24.71
N LYS A 110 -22.96 -26.94 25.63
CA LYS A 110 -22.61 -27.08 27.04
C LYS A 110 -21.49 -28.12 27.09
N LYS A 111 -20.42 -27.83 27.82
CA LYS A 111 -19.32 -28.79 28.04
C LYS A 111 -19.78 -30.02 28.83
N TYR A 112 -21.02 -30.00 29.34
CA TYR A 112 -21.60 -30.97 30.23
C TYR A 112 -23.08 -31.13 29.92
N GLU A 113 -23.63 -32.29 30.23
CA GLU A 113 -25.06 -32.54 30.21
C GLU A 113 -25.67 -32.09 31.55
N THR A 114 -26.78 -31.36 31.49
CA THR A 114 -27.52 -31.00 32.71
C THR A 114 -28.35 -32.18 33.17
N TRP A 115 -28.31 -32.48 34.47
CA TRP A 115 -29.22 -33.45 35.08
C TRP A 115 -30.68 -32.97 34.91
N LYS A 116 -31.58 -33.89 34.55
CA LYS A 116 -33.02 -33.64 34.40
C LYS A 116 -33.78 -34.25 35.55
#